data_AF-A0A9C8G6S1-F1
#
_entry.id   AF-A0A9C8G6S1-F1
#
_cell.length_a   1.000
_cell.length_b   1.000
_cell.length_c   1.000
_cell.angle_alpha   90.00
_cell.angle_beta   90.00
_cell.angle_gamma   90.00
#
_symmetry.space_group_name_H-M   'P 1'
#
loop_
_entity.id
_entity.type
_entity.pdbx_description
1 polymer ?
#
loop_
_entity_poly.entity_id
_entity_poly.type
_entity_poly.pdbx_seq_one_letter_code
_entity_poly.pdbx_strand_id
1 'polypeptide(L)'
;MRYSCLVLVMLGILLIVGGVLLASGILGPLRQSALPQPRIYAYRDWQSMGVQLHPGDLVHIRVRGEWLYTPGEYHGPEGHARYPAPMFYPIPHVAGGVLIGRIGETGQPFVVGRGGSIGVGEAGLLCLRINDDLLSDNAGYVTVEIEVTRAATPVP
;
A
#
# COMPACT_ATOMS: atom_id res chain seq x y z
N MET A 1 -6.91 47.76 -34.76
CA MET A 1 -8.12 47.52 -33.94
C MET A 1 -8.75 46.13 -34.12
N ARG A 2 -9.02 45.64 -35.35
CA ARG A 2 -9.69 44.32 -35.56
C ARG A 2 -8.93 43.10 -35.01
N TYR A 3 -7.61 43.07 -35.13
CA TYR A 3 -6.79 41.97 -34.59
C TYR A 3 -6.75 41.94 -33.05
N SER A 4 -6.79 43.09 -32.37
CA SER A 4 -6.82 43.16 -30.91
C SER A 4 -8.11 42.57 -30.31
N CYS A 5 -9.24 42.76 -30.99
CA CYS A 5 -10.52 42.20 -30.53
C CYS A 5 -10.54 40.67 -30.65
N LEU A 6 -10.00 40.12 -31.75
CA LEU A 6 -9.86 38.69 -31.98
C LEU A 6 -8.92 38.02 -30.96
N VAL A 7 -7.81 38.67 -30.63
CA VAL A 7 -6.86 38.18 -29.62
C VAL A 7 -7.49 38.14 -28.22
N LEU A 8 -8.25 39.17 -27.84
CA LEU A 8 -8.95 39.22 -26.54
C LEU A 8 -10.04 38.14 -26.43
N VAL A 9 -10.78 37.87 -27.52
CA VAL A 9 -11.79 36.80 -27.54
C VAL A 9 -11.13 35.42 -27.42
N MET A 10 -10.01 35.19 -28.10
CA MET A 10 -9.26 33.93 -27.99
C MET A 10 -8.68 33.72 -26.58
N LEU A 11 -8.13 34.77 -25.95
CA LEU A 11 -7.67 34.72 -24.56
C LEU A 11 -8.83 34.44 -23.59
N GLY A 12 -10.00 35.05 -23.81
CA GLY A 12 -11.20 34.79 -23.01
C GLY A 12 -11.66 33.33 -23.13
N ILE A 13 -11.69 32.78 -24.34
CA ILE A 13 -12.05 31.38 -24.57
C ILE A 13 -11.01 30.45 -23.93
N LEU A 14 -9.71 30.76 -24.04
CA LEU A 14 -8.65 29.97 -23.42
C LEU A 14 -8.77 29.93 -21.89
N LEU A 15 -9.11 31.08 -21.27
CA LEU A 15 -9.33 31.19 -19.84
C LEU A 15 -10.57 30.42 -19.39
N ILE A 16 -11.67 30.48 -20.16
CA ILE A 16 -12.90 29.73 -19.86
C ILE A 16 -12.64 28.23 -19.98
N VAL A 17 -12.00 27.78 -21.06
CA VAL A 17 -11.66 26.35 -21.25
C VAL A 17 -10.72 25.87 -20.15
N GLY A 18 -9.68 26.63 -19.81
CA GLY A 18 -8.78 26.30 -18.70
C GLY A 18 -9.51 26.21 -17.36
N GLY A 19 -10.41 27.16 -17.07
CA GLY A 19 -11.23 27.15 -15.86
C GLY A 19 -12.18 25.94 -15.78
N VAL A 20 -12.82 25.58 -16.89
CA VAL A 20 -13.70 24.41 -16.98
C VAL A 20 -12.92 23.11 -16.79
N LEU A 21 -11.74 22.98 -17.39
CA LEU A 21 -10.89 21.78 -17.26
C LEU A 21 -10.32 21.59 -15.84
N LEU A 22 -10.04 22.69 -15.14
CA LEU A 22 -9.65 22.67 -13.72
C LEU A 22 -10.84 22.27 -12.84
N ALA A 23 -12.00 22.88 -13.05
CA ALA A 23 -13.21 22.57 -12.28
C ALA A 23 -13.73 21.14 -12.52
N SER A 24 -13.50 20.57 -13.71
CA SER A 24 -13.88 19.21 -14.05
C SER A 24 -12.92 18.14 -13.50
N GLY A 25 -11.81 18.54 -12.86
CA GLY A 25 -10.81 17.61 -12.31
C GLY A 25 -9.96 16.89 -13.36
N ILE A 26 -10.06 17.28 -14.64
CA ILE A 26 -9.23 16.75 -15.73
C ILE A 26 -7.80 17.30 -15.62
N LEU A 27 -7.67 18.55 -15.18
CA LEU A 27 -6.40 19.23 -14.96
C LEU A 27 -6.09 19.36 -13.45
N GLY A 28 -6.45 18.35 -12.66
CA GLY A 28 -6.20 18.30 -11.21
C GLY A 28 -5.25 17.15 -10.83
N PRO A 29 -4.70 17.15 -9.59
CA PRO A 29 -3.92 16.01 -9.11
C PRO A 29 -4.78 14.74 -9.18
N LEU A 30 -4.18 13.63 -9.64
CA LEU A 30 -4.85 12.33 -9.64
C LEU A 30 -5.33 12.04 -8.22
N ARG A 31 -6.60 11.68 -8.08
CA ARG A 31 -7.11 11.19 -6.81
C ARG A 31 -6.29 9.97 -6.40
N GLN A 32 -5.92 9.85 -5.12
CA GLN A 32 -5.17 8.71 -4.60
C GLN A 32 -5.82 7.36 -4.96
N SER A 33 -7.16 7.32 -5.05
CA SER A 33 -7.94 6.15 -5.48
C SER A 33 -7.80 5.80 -6.97
N ALA A 34 -7.30 6.73 -7.79
CA ALA A 34 -7.00 6.51 -9.21
C ALA A 34 -5.54 6.06 -9.44
N LEU A 35 -4.68 6.09 -8.42
CA LEU A 35 -3.34 5.52 -8.51
C LEU A 35 -3.42 3.98 -8.44
N PRO A 36 -2.52 3.25 -9.14
CA PRO A 36 -2.41 1.81 -8.97
C PRO A 36 -2.16 1.47 -7.51
N GLN A 37 -2.99 0.59 -6.94
CA GLN A 37 -2.78 0.09 -5.59
C GLN A 37 -1.45 -0.68 -5.54
N PRO A 38 -0.59 -0.46 -4.52
CA PRO A 38 0.67 -1.16 -4.42
C PRO A 38 0.48 -2.68 -4.40
N ARG A 39 1.36 -3.37 -5.13
CA ARG A 39 1.43 -4.83 -5.16
C ARG A 39 2.58 -5.32 -4.32
N ILE A 40 2.32 -6.34 -3.50
CA ILE A 40 3.34 -7.07 -2.76
C ILE A 40 3.48 -8.44 -3.42
N TYR A 41 4.61 -8.63 -4.08
CA TYR A 41 4.93 -9.86 -4.81
C TYR A 41 5.44 -10.92 -3.84
N ALA A 42 4.97 -12.15 -4.00
CA ALA A 42 5.33 -13.26 -3.10
C ALA A 42 6.80 -13.70 -3.23
N TYR A 43 7.41 -13.45 -4.39
CA TYR A 43 8.78 -13.83 -4.70
C TYR A 43 9.83 -12.74 -4.40
N ARG A 44 9.46 -11.78 -3.57
CA ARG A 44 10.35 -10.68 -3.15
C ARG A 44 10.40 -10.62 -1.64
N ASP A 45 11.56 -10.22 -1.13
CA ASP A 45 11.74 -9.96 0.30
C ASP A 45 10.94 -8.71 0.73
N TRP A 46 11.21 -8.16 1.91
CA TRP A 46 10.58 -6.97 2.47
C TRP A 46 10.42 -5.83 1.44
N GLN A 47 9.18 -5.56 1.07
CA GLN A 47 8.80 -4.53 0.09
C GLN A 47 8.28 -3.30 0.83
N SER A 48 8.94 -2.16 0.63
CA SER A 48 8.49 -0.89 1.21
C SER A 48 7.19 -0.42 0.59
N MET A 49 6.27 0.04 1.43
CA MET A 49 5.04 0.72 1.02
C MET A 49 5.25 2.22 0.79
N GLY A 50 6.46 2.75 1.01
CA GLY A 50 6.75 4.18 0.93
C GLY A 50 6.10 5.02 2.05
N VAL A 51 5.58 4.36 3.09
CA VAL A 51 4.89 5.00 4.21
C VAL A 51 5.84 5.05 5.41
N GLN A 52 6.27 6.27 5.78
CA GLN A 52 6.98 6.53 7.02
C GLN A 52 5.98 6.66 8.18
N LEU A 53 6.12 5.80 9.19
CA LEU A 53 5.29 5.77 10.38
C LEU A 53 6.05 6.33 11.58
N HIS A 54 5.29 6.85 12.56
CA HIS A 54 5.79 7.39 13.83
C HIS A 54 4.98 6.83 15.00
N PRO A 55 5.55 6.78 16.22
CA PRO A 55 4.83 6.36 17.41
C PRO A 55 3.52 7.13 17.60
N GLY A 56 2.44 6.39 17.88
CA GLY A 56 1.09 6.91 18.05
C GLY A 56 0.26 6.99 16.76
N ASP A 57 0.85 6.78 15.58
CA ASP A 57 0.08 6.62 14.36
C ASP A 57 -0.84 5.38 14.44
N LEU A 58 -1.99 5.44 13.77
CA LEU A 58 -2.88 4.30 13.58
C LEU A 58 -2.97 3.99 12.08
N VAL A 59 -2.60 2.76 11.72
CA VAL A 59 -2.60 2.28 10.34
C VAL A 59 -3.77 1.35 10.11
N HIS A 60 -4.62 1.67 9.14
CA HIS A 60 -5.66 0.79 8.62
C HIS A 60 -5.21 0.17 7.30
N ILE A 61 -5.19 -1.16 7.25
CA ILE A 61 -4.73 -1.93 6.10
C ILE A 61 -5.88 -2.76 5.56
N ARG A 62 -6.03 -2.83 4.23
CA ARG A 62 -6.90 -3.80 3.54
C ARG A 62 -6.11 -4.50 2.44
N VAL A 63 -6.28 -5.80 2.33
CA VAL A 63 -5.49 -6.63 1.42
C VAL A 63 -6.41 -7.55 0.62
N ARG A 64 -6.13 -7.69 -0.66
CA ARG A 64 -6.87 -8.55 -1.60
C ARG A 64 -5.92 -9.24 -2.57
N GLY A 65 -6.42 -10.28 -3.24
CA GLY A 65 -5.65 -11.08 -4.18
C GLY A 65 -5.12 -12.35 -3.54
N GLU A 66 -4.34 -13.09 -4.30
CA GLU A 66 -3.84 -14.40 -3.92
C GLU A 66 -2.43 -14.60 -4.49
N TRP A 67 -1.63 -15.41 -3.80
CA TRP A 67 -0.32 -15.82 -4.26
C TRP A 67 -0.11 -17.31 -4.06
N LEU A 68 0.81 -17.87 -4.85
CA LEU A 68 1.30 -19.22 -4.69
C LEU A 68 2.23 -19.25 -3.48
N TYR A 69 1.95 -20.13 -2.53
CA TYR A 69 2.78 -20.42 -1.35
C TYR A 69 3.14 -21.91 -1.29
N THR A 70 2.16 -22.77 -1.54
CA THR A 70 2.37 -24.22 -1.61
C THR A 70 2.25 -24.66 -3.07
N PRO A 71 3.04 -25.64 -3.56
CA PRO A 71 3.00 -26.06 -4.95
C PRO A 71 1.58 -26.39 -5.45
N GLY A 72 1.12 -25.64 -6.45
CA GLY A 72 -0.21 -25.78 -7.03
C GLY A 72 -1.36 -25.11 -6.26
N GLU A 73 -1.09 -24.47 -5.12
CA GLU A 73 -2.12 -23.86 -4.28
C GLU A 73 -1.91 -22.35 -4.12
N TYR A 74 -2.92 -21.59 -4.56
CA TYR A 74 -3.00 -20.15 -4.33
C TYR A 74 -3.79 -19.88 -3.06
N HIS A 75 -3.29 -18.95 -2.25
CA HIS A 75 -3.91 -18.57 -1.00
C HIS A 75 -4.11 -17.07 -0.94
N GLY A 76 -5.20 -16.67 -0.29
CA GLY A 76 -5.40 -15.29 0.12
C GLY A 76 -4.33 -14.83 1.11
N PRO A 77 -4.31 -13.53 1.43
CA PRO A 77 -3.31 -12.95 2.31
C PRO A 77 -3.35 -13.52 3.75
N GLU A 78 -4.40 -14.24 4.14
CA GLU A 78 -4.50 -14.98 5.41
C GLU A 78 -3.60 -16.21 5.47
N GLY A 79 -3.05 -16.65 4.33
CA GLY A 79 -2.20 -17.83 4.24
C GLY A 79 -2.96 -19.15 4.26
N HIS A 80 -2.21 -20.22 4.46
CA HIS A 80 -2.70 -21.58 4.42
C HIS A 80 -3.61 -21.89 5.62
N ALA A 81 -4.84 -22.38 5.37
CA ALA A 81 -5.87 -22.54 6.41
C ALA A 81 -5.57 -23.63 7.46
N ARG A 82 -4.78 -24.66 7.11
CA ARG A 82 -4.51 -25.82 7.98
C ARG A 82 -3.08 -25.91 8.53
N TYR A 83 -2.08 -25.64 7.69
CA TYR A 83 -0.68 -25.86 8.05
C TYR A 83 -0.02 -24.58 8.55
N PRO A 84 0.51 -24.58 9.79
CA PRO A 84 1.25 -23.45 10.33
C PRO A 84 2.67 -23.40 9.77
N ALA A 85 3.23 -22.20 9.76
CA ALA A 85 4.61 -21.88 9.44
C ALA A 85 5.59 -22.61 10.40
N PRO A 86 6.62 -23.30 9.86
CA PRO A 86 7.73 -23.87 10.62
C PRO A 86 8.51 -22.85 11.46
N MET A 87 9.36 -23.35 12.38
CA MET A 87 10.16 -22.52 13.31
C MET A 87 11.11 -21.53 12.61
N PHE A 88 11.60 -21.86 11.42
CA PHE A 88 12.58 -21.08 10.68
C PHE A 88 11.96 -19.98 9.81
N TYR A 89 10.63 -19.85 9.80
CA TYR A 89 9.93 -18.78 9.09
C TYR A 89 10.09 -17.45 9.83
N PRO A 90 9.88 -16.30 9.15
CA PRO A 90 9.92 -14.98 9.81
C PRO A 90 8.99 -14.86 11.01
N ILE A 91 7.79 -15.43 10.90
CA ILE A 91 6.87 -15.61 12.02
C ILE A 91 6.47 -17.09 12.07
N PRO A 92 6.98 -17.86 13.05
CA PRO A 92 6.61 -19.26 13.20
C PRO A 92 5.21 -19.41 13.80
N HIS A 93 4.60 -20.59 13.63
CA HIS A 93 3.32 -21.01 14.24
C HIS A 93 2.05 -20.25 13.82
N VAL A 94 2.16 -19.25 12.95
CA VAL A 94 1.03 -18.62 12.26
C VAL A 94 0.78 -19.33 10.92
N ALA A 95 -0.26 -18.98 10.17
CA ALA A 95 -0.49 -19.59 8.86
C ALA A 95 0.71 -19.40 7.91
N GLY A 96 1.14 -20.47 7.23
CA GLY A 96 2.15 -20.38 6.18
C GLY A 96 1.66 -19.51 5.02
N GLY A 97 2.52 -18.70 4.42
CA GLY A 97 2.14 -17.82 3.31
C GLY A 97 1.23 -16.65 3.69
N VAL A 98 1.00 -16.39 4.99
CA VAL A 98 0.26 -15.20 5.44
C VAL A 98 1.04 -13.93 5.11
N LEU A 99 0.36 -12.83 4.76
CA LEU A 99 0.99 -11.53 4.64
C LEU A 99 1.45 -11.05 6.02
N ILE A 100 2.71 -10.68 6.13
CA ILE A 100 3.33 -10.10 7.32
C ILE A 100 3.85 -8.70 7.04
N GLY A 101 3.97 -7.92 8.10
CA GLY A 101 4.50 -6.56 8.08
C GLY A 101 5.64 -6.40 9.06
N ARG A 102 6.44 -5.37 8.83
CA ARG A 102 7.50 -4.89 9.72
C ARG A 102 7.59 -3.37 9.60
N ILE A 103 7.89 -2.70 10.71
CA ILE A 103 8.16 -1.27 10.73
C ILE A 103 9.67 -1.07 10.91
N GLY A 104 10.30 -0.36 9.98
CA GLY A 104 11.76 -0.21 9.94
C GLY A 104 12.50 -1.48 9.50
N GLU A 105 13.83 -1.41 9.50
CA GLU A 105 14.70 -2.52 9.07
C GLU A 105 14.85 -3.60 10.14
N THR A 106 14.77 -3.22 11.42
CA THR A 106 15.02 -4.09 12.57
C THR A 106 13.78 -4.34 13.43
N GLY A 107 12.61 -3.81 13.06
CA GLY A 107 11.38 -4.01 13.81
C GLY A 107 10.95 -5.48 13.86
N GLN A 108 10.18 -5.83 14.88
CA GLN A 108 9.63 -7.19 15.01
C GLN A 108 8.54 -7.41 13.96
N PRO A 109 8.58 -8.49 13.16
CA PRO A 109 7.50 -8.81 12.23
C PRO A 109 6.18 -9.08 12.93
N PHE A 110 5.07 -8.69 12.31
CA PHE A 110 3.69 -8.93 12.76
C PHE A 110 2.80 -9.46 11.63
N VAL A 111 1.72 -10.16 11.99
CA VAL A 111 0.74 -10.67 11.03
C VAL A 111 -0.16 -9.54 10.54
N VAL A 112 -0.37 -9.47 9.22
CA VAL A 112 -1.31 -8.54 8.57
C VAL A 112 -2.54 -9.27 8.05
N GLY A 113 -2.35 -10.42 7.39
CA GLY A 113 -3.47 -11.16 6.80
C GLY A 113 -4.25 -10.32 5.78
N ARG A 114 -5.59 -10.43 5.80
CA ARG A 114 -6.51 -9.58 5.01
C ARG A 114 -6.50 -8.09 5.38
N GLY A 115 -5.76 -7.70 6.42
CA GLY A 115 -5.71 -6.35 6.94
C GLY A 115 -6.34 -6.22 8.33
N GLY A 116 -6.46 -4.98 8.79
CA GLY A 116 -6.84 -4.65 10.16
C GLY A 116 -6.33 -3.25 10.55
N SER A 117 -6.35 -2.98 11.85
CA SER A 117 -5.85 -1.72 12.44
C SER A 117 -4.63 -2.01 13.31
N ILE A 118 -3.56 -1.24 13.13
CA ILE A 118 -2.30 -1.43 13.84
C ILE A 118 -1.88 -0.11 14.46
N GLY A 119 -1.70 -0.10 15.79
CA GLY A 119 -1.10 1.02 16.50
C GLY A 119 0.42 0.98 16.36
N VAL A 120 1.02 2.12 16.04
CA VAL A 120 2.46 2.22 15.80
C VAL A 120 3.17 2.56 17.11
N GLY A 121 4.09 1.69 17.55
CA GLY A 121 4.93 1.91 18.72
C GLY A 121 6.33 2.47 18.42
N GLU A 122 6.82 2.27 17.20
CA GLU A 122 8.16 2.64 16.77
C GLU A 122 8.15 3.37 15.41
N ALA A 123 9.12 4.24 15.18
CA ALA A 123 9.24 4.94 13.90
C ALA A 123 9.93 4.04 12.86
N GLY A 124 9.44 4.09 11.62
CA GLY A 124 10.08 3.37 10.51
C GLY A 124 9.23 3.32 9.26
N LEU A 125 9.83 2.86 8.16
CA LEU A 125 9.10 2.55 6.94
C LEU A 125 8.28 1.27 7.14
N LEU A 126 7.01 1.30 6.73
CA LEU A 126 6.20 0.08 6.65
C LEU A 126 6.65 -0.76 5.46
N CYS A 127 7.09 -1.98 5.75
CA CYS A 127 7.45 -2.99 4.76
C CYS A 127 6.57 -4.23 4.92
N LEU A 128 6.21 -4.86 3.81
CA LEU A 128 5.35 -6.04 3.77
C LEU A 128 6.00 -7.17 2.97
N ARG A 129 5.64 -8.42 3.28
CA ARG A 129 6.17 -9.61 2.62
C ARG A 129 5.30 -10.85 2.92
N ILE A 130 5.43 -11.91 2.11
CA ILE A 130 4.86 -13.24 2.43
C ILE A 130 5.62 -13.90 3.61
N ASN A 131 4.91 -14.57 4.50
CA ASN A 131 5.53 -15.38 5.55
C ASN A 131 6.01 -16.72 5.00
N ASP A 132 7.20 -16.70 4.43
CA ASP A 132 7.89 -17.86 3.87
C ASP A 132 9.41 -17.73 4.01
N ASP A 133 10.10 -18.87 3.97
CA ASP A 133 11.57 -18.96 4.05
C ASP A 133 12.22 -19.00 2.67
N LEU A 134 11.66 -19.76 1.72
CA LEU A 134 12.08 -19.79 0.33
C LEU A 134 11.13 -18.94 -0.51
N LEU A 135 11.64 -17.85 -1.08
CA LEU A 135 10.79 -16.92 -1.85
C LEU A 135 10.79 -17.23 -3.34
N SER A 136 11.80 -17.95 -3.85
CA SER A 136 12.01 -18.13 -5.29
C SER A 136 11.02 -19.08 -5.97
N ASP A 137 10.32 -19.91 -5.21
CA ASP A 137 9.27 -20.83 -5.66
C ASP A 137 7.85 -20.27 -5.49
N ASN A 138 7.73 -19.07 -4.94
CA ASN A 138 6.47 -18.35 -4.84
C ASN A 138 6.13 -17.59 -6.13
N ALA A 139 4.84 -17.32 -6.34
CA ALA A 139 4.35 -16.63 -7.53
C ALA A 139 3.12 -15.77 -7.22
N GLY A 140 2.86 -14.77 -8.07
CA GLY A 140 1.73 -13.87 -7.88
C GLY A 140 1.99 -12.75 -6.87
N TYR A 141 0.92 -12.08 -6.46
CA TYR A 141 0.98 -10.90 -5.61
C TYR A 141 -0.36 -10.65 -4.92
N VAL A 142 -0.30 -9.95 -3.80
CA VAL A 142 -1.46 -9.32 -3.18
C VAL A 142 -1.43 -7.81 -3.43
N THR A 143 -2.60 -7.20 -3.41
CA THR A 143 -2.78 -5.76 -3.56
C THR A 143 -3.17 -5.17 -2.21
N VAL A 144 -2.55 -4.05 -1.84
CA VAL A 144 -2.65 -3.48 -0.48
C VAL A 144 -3.14 -2.04 -0.54
N GLU A 145 -4.14 -1.73 0.28
CA GLU A 145 -4.59 -0.37 0.57
C GLU A 145 -4.17 0.00 2.00
N ILE A 146 -3.62 1.21 2.17
CA ILE A 146 -3.21 1.75 3.46
C ILE A 146 -3.83 3.12 3.67
N GLU A 147 -4.38 3.31 4.87
CA GLU A 147 -4.79 4.61 5.40
C GLU A 147 -4.06 4.82 6.74
N VAL A 148 -3.47 6.00 6.93
CA VAL A 148 -2.73 6.34 8.15
C VAL A 148 -3.40 7.54 8.82
N THR A 149 -3.91 7.32 10.02
CA THR A 149 -4.32 8.38 10.93
C THR A 149 -3.10 8.77 11.76
N ARG A 150 -2.61 10.00 11.57
CA ARG A 150 -1.42 10.46 12.27
C ARG A 150 -1.70 10.73 13.73
N ALA A 151 -0.71 10.44 14.59
CA ALA A 151 -0.74 10.90 15.96
C ALA A 151 -0.96 12.43 15.99
N ALA A 152 -1.76 12.91 16.94
CA ALA A 152 -1.80 14.34 17.21
C ALA A 152 -0.38 14.80 17.57
N THR A 153 0.09 15.86 16.94
CA THR A 153 1.36 16.48 17.34
C THR A 153 1.18 16.95 18.78
N PRO A 154 2.01 16.51 19.74
CA PRO A 154 1.97 17.08 21.08
C PRO A 154 2.18 18.59 20.95
N VAL A 155 1.21 19.39 21.38
CA VAL A 155 1.41 20.83 21.52
C VAL A 155 2.38 21.00 22.69
N PRO A 156 3.51 21.71 22.50
CA PRO A 156 4.51 21.91 23.55
C PRO A 156 3.95 22.65 24.76
#